data_AF-A0A2M8BA55-F1
#
_entry.id   AF-A0A2M8BA55-F1
#
_cell.length_a   1.000
_cell.length_b   1.000
_cell.length_c   1.000
_cell.angle_alpha   90.00
_cell.angle_beta   90.00
_cell.angle_gamma   90.00
#
_symmetry.space_group_name_H-M   'P 1'
#
loop_
_entity.id
_entity.type
_entity.pdbx_description
1 polymer ?
#
loop_
_entity_poly.entity_id
_entity_poly.type
_entity_poly.pdbx_seq_one_letter_code
_entity_poly.pdbx_strand_id
1 'polypeptide(L)'
;MAEEQQLKRFGDPSGLLFELSWLKESHASRLAWGEFTVRVRGQAIWHGEGGRGLEWSWIELLEHLARSWRFIQYEERFPGDLSPTEPIQLSDGQWLTRQFGAKGAIPDSELYVFQRRHDLATGIEGAYLPSLWIVRRGRMCWVSCERETIVTPMDFVLETLRQVGEAIAAVVGSHDDARSGAAVASWSSRETGSDRSRLAIAAGVSETLLFELTDGAEPTEYCEYVEGTDSEYAAAARMSAGVSIEVRREILGLIKHTPLGTTEALDQLTEDAHDIVAAAGFARFEQGQALARWFRRRWNLDSARPASPQQLLAELGVHVEDVDLGVREIEALAVWSGRRGPAVFVNRSGRHSQSVGGRNATLAHELCHLLVDRAHSLPVAEVLGGRAPEGPEQRANAFAAELLIPQDAAARELTYAQDRKAALYHLVETYGASRQVVGWQVYNGAGWGVLDESARRLVRDWTRPLRNAQTTRHR
;
A
#
# COMPACT_ATOMS: atom_id res chain seq x y z
N MET A 1 -43.89 21.90 -24.48
CA MET A 1 -42.95 22.39 -23.45
C MET A 1 -41.88 21.33 -23.30
N ALA A 2 -40.63 21.66 -23.61
CA ALA A 2 -39.52 20.71 -23.52
C ALA A 2 -39.16 20.54 -22.04
N GLU A 3 -39.44 19.36 -21.48
CA GLU A 3 -38.84 18.94 -20.21
C GLU A 3 -37.30 18.98 -20.37
N GLU A 4 -36.64 19.81 -19.56
CA GLU A 4 -35.18 19.93 -19.48
C GLU A 4 -34.51 18.56 -19.33
N GLN A 5 -33.42 18.36 -20.09
CA GLN A 5 -32.50 17.25 -19.84
C GLN A 5 -31.89 17.43 -18.46
N GLN A 6 -32.26 16.57 -17.51
CA GLN A 6 -31.75 16.66 -16.15
C GLN A 6 -30.34 16.10 -16.08
N LEU A 7 -29.35 16.99 -15.95
CA LEU A 7 -27.97 16.60 -15.62
C LEU A 7 -27.94 16.00 -14.20
N LYS A 8 -27.50 14.75 -14.10
CA LYS A 8 -27.25 14.07 -12.83
C LYS A 8 -25.76 14.13 -12.50
N ARG A 9 -25.44 14.32 -11.22
CA ARG A 9 -24.06 14.38 -10.71
C ARG A 9 -23.87 13.35 -9.61
N PHE A 10 -22.78 12.60 -9.67
CA PHE A 10 -22.43 11.56 -8.71
C PHE A 10 -20.98 11.75 -8.26
N GLY A 11 -20.75 11.84 -6.95
CA GLY A 11 -19.44 12.13 -6.37
C GLY A 11 -19.21 13.62 -6.10
N ASP A 12 -17.94 14.04 -6.06
CA ASP A 12 -17.51 15.37 -5.61
C ASP A 12 -16.48 15.99 -6.57
N PRO A 13 -16.61 17.28 -6.96
CA PRO A 13 -15.67 17.94 -7.87
C PRO A 13 -14.22 17.97 -7.38
N SER A 14 -13.95 17.96 -6.08
CA SER A 14 -12.60 17.92 -5.52
C SER A 14 -11.99 16.52 -5.52
N GLY A 15 -12.78 15.48 -5.77
CA GLY A 15 -12.37 14.08 -5.84
C GLY A 15 -12.66 13.47 -7.20
N LEU A 16 -13.54 12.47 -7.22
CA LEU A 16 -14.07 11.82 -8.43
C LEU A 16 -15.51 12.28 -8.64
N LEU A 17 -15.83 12.74 -9.84
CA LEU A 17 -17.15 13.23 -10.23
C LEU A 17 -17.56 12.67 -11.58
N PHE A 18 -18.78 12.15 -11.65
CA PHE A 18 -19.46 11.76 -12.87
C PHE A 18 -20.65 12.69 -13.12
N GLU A 19 -20.77 13.22 -14.33
CA GLU A 19 -21.91 14.02 -14.78
C GLU A 19 -22.57 13.28 -15.95
N LEU A 20 -23.87 12.99 -15.84
CA LEU A 20 -24.60 12.17 -16.80
C LEU A 20 -25.92 12.84 -17.18
N SER A 21 -26.18 12.97 -18.48
CA SER A 21 -27.46 13.43 -19.01
C SER A 21 -27.92 12.54 -20.14
N TRP A 22 -29.16 12.07 -20.06
CA TRP A 22 -29.77 11.20 -21.07
C TRP A 22 -30.28 12.01 -22.25
N LEU A 23 -30.00 11.52 -23.47
CA LEU A 23 -30.46 12.18 -24.70
C LEU A 23 -31.84 11.64 -25.10
N LYS A 24 -32.77 12.55 -25.39
CA LYS A 24 -34.13 12.25 -25.86
C LYS A 24 -34.07 11.92 -27.36
N GLU A 25 -33.76 10.67 -27.69
CA GLU A 25 -33.97 10.02 -28.99
C GLU A 25 -33.52 10.75 -30.28
N SER A 26 -32.44 10.26 -30.89
CA SER A 26 -32.31 10.14 -32.36
C SER A 26 -31.84 8.74 -32.81
N HIS A 27 -31.49 7.87 -31.86
CA HIS A 27 -31.00 6.51 -32.10
C HIS A 27 -31.82 5.51 -31.28
N ALA A 28 -33.05 5.23 -31.71
CA ALA A 28 -33.99 4.27 -31.09
C ALA A 28 -33.45 2.81 -30.98
N SER A 29 -32.21 2.55 -31.38
CA SER A 29 -31.53 1.26 -31.31
C SER A 29 -30.34 1.23 -30.34
N ARG A 30 -30.04 2.32 -29.62
CA ARG A 30 -28.86 2.40 -28.75
C ARG A 30 -29.25 2.56 -27.27
N LEU A 31 -29.01 1.51 -26.49
CA LEU A 31 -29.36 1.38 -25.08
C LEU A 31 -28.59 2.40 -24.23
N ALA A 32 -29.28 3.06 -23.29
CA ALA A 32 -28.69 4.03 -22.37
C ALA A 32 -27.79 5.08 -23.07
N TRP A 33 -28.28 5.68 -24.16
CA TRP A 33 -27.56 6.73 -24.88
C TRP A 33 -27.61 8.07 -24.14
N GLY A 34 -26.45 8.68 -23.89
CA GLY A 34 -26.36 9.93 -23.14
C GLY A 34 -25.02 10.62 -23.25
N GLU A 35 -24.98 11.87 -22.81
CA GLU A 35 -23.75 12.62 -22.57
C GLU A 35 -23.19 12.29 -21.19
N PHE A 36 -21.91 11.94 -21.12
CA PHE A 36 -21.21 11.59 -19.88
C PHE A 36 -19.89 12.33 -19.74
N THR A 37 -19.65 12.93 -18.58
CA THR A 37 -18.38 13.57 -18.24
C THR A 37 -17.81 12.95 -16.98
N VAL A 38 -16.52 12.66 -17.00
CA VAL A 38 -15.78 12.23 -15.80
C VAL A 38 -14.76 13.29 -15.47
N ARG A 39 -14.71 13.70 -14.19
CA ARG A 39 -13.71 14.62 -13.66
C ARG A 39 -12.96 14.01 -12.49
N VAL A 40 -11.67 14.32 -12.42
CA VAL A 40 -10.81 14.06 -11.26
C VAL A 40 -10.25 15.40 -10.81
N ARG A 41 -10.52 15.82 -9.57
CA ARG A 41 -10.21 17.15 -9.02
C ARG A 41 -10.63 18.31 -9.94
N GLY A 42 -11.83 18.19 -10.51
CA GLY A 42 -12.42 19.19 -11.41
C GLY A 42 -11.89 19.14 -12.84
N GLN A 43 -10.79 18.42 -13.10
CA GLN A 43 -10.25 18.24 -14.44
C GLN A 43 -11.05 17.17 -15.19
N ALA A 44 -11.63 17.54 -16.34
CA ALA A 44 -12.33 16.59 -17.20
C ALA A 44 -11.35 15.60 -17.84
N ILE A 45 -11.65 14.31 -17.71
CA ILE A 45 -10.89 13.20 -18.27
C ILE A 45 -11.66 12.57 -19.43
N TRP A 46 -12.95 12.31 -19.24
CA TRP A 46 -13.86 11.91 -20.32
C TRP A 46 -14.77 13.08 -20.64
N HIS A 47 -14.74 13.55 -21.88
CA HIS A 47 -15.60 14.61 -22.38
C HIS A 47 -15.68 14.54 -23.91
N GLY A 48 -16.74 15.13 -24.46
CA GLY A 48 -16.90 15.33 -25.90
C GLY A 48 -16.25 16.64 -26.37
N GLU A 49 -16.48 16.98 -27.64
CA GLU A 49 -16.03 18.24 -28.21
C GLU A 49 -16.83 19.44 -27.65
N GLY A 50 -16.19 20.61 -27.57
CA GLY A 50 -16.84 21.85 -27.17
C GLY A 50 -17.27 21.91 -25.69
N GLY A 51 -16.68 21.08 -24.83
CA GLY A 51 -16.99 21.06 -23.40
C GLY A 51 -18.28 20.32 -23.02
N ARG A 52 -18.90 19.62 -23.98
CA ARG A 52 -20.04 18.73 -23.75
C ARG A 52 -19.60 17.37 -23.21
N GLY A 53 -20.55 16.60 -22.69
CA GLY A 53 -20.27 15.21 -22.31
C GLY A 53 -19.96 14.35 -23.55
N LEU A 54 -19.26 13.25 -23.34
CA LEU A 54 -19.07 12.27 -24.40
C LEU A 54 -20.42 11.60 -24.68
N GLU A 55 -20.86 11.61 -25.94
CA GLU A 55 -22.08 10.92 -26.36
C GLU A 55 -21.77 9.44 -26.64
N TRP A 56 -22.27 8.53 -25.80
CA TRP A 56 -22.08 7.09 -25.98
C TRP A 56 -23.25 6.26 -25.43
N SER A 57 -23.19 4.95 -25.66
CA SER A 57 -24.06 3.93 -25.07
C SER A 57 -23.46 3.44 -23.76
N TRP A 58 -24.07 3.76 -22.62
CA TRP A 58 -23.46 3.50 -21.31
C TRP A 58 -23.76 2.12 -20.71
N ILE A 59 -24.47 1.24 -21.42
CA ILE A 59 -24.71 -0.15 -20.98
C ILE A 59 -23.42 -0.93 -20.73
N GLU A 60 -22.37 -0.69 -21.53
CA GLU A 60 -21.07 -1.36 -21.40
C GLU A 60 -20.37 -0.98 -20.09
N LEU A 61 -20.54 0.27 -19.63
CA LEU A 61 -20.06 0.69 -18.32
C LEU A 61 -20.74 -0.10 -17.21
N LEU A 62 -22.06 -0.31 -17.31
CA LEU A 62 -22.82 -1.10 -16.35
C LEU A 62 -22.36 -2.57 -16.34
N GLU A 63 -22.19 -3.17 -17.51
CA GLU A 63 -21.69 -4.54 -17.68
C GLU A 63 -20.27 -4.68 -17.09
N HIS A 64 -19.40 -3.71 -17.35
CA HIS A 64 -18.06 -3.68 -16.80
C HIS A 64 -18.09 -3.55 -15.27
N LEU A 65 -18.81 -2.57 -14.73
CA LEU A 65 -18.90 -2.37 -13.28
C LEU A 65 -19.45 -3.61 -12.58
N ALA A 66 -20.51 -4.24 -13.12
CA ALA A 66 -21.08 -5.46 -12.56
C ALA A 66 -20.05 -6.61 -12.50
N ARG A 67 -19.28 -6.82 -13.58
CA ARG A 67 -18.26 -7.87 -13.65
C ARG A 67 -17.04 -7.59 -12.78
N SER A 68 -16.63 -6.33 -12.67
CA SER A 68 -15.42 -5.91 -11.98
C SER A 68 -15.65 -5.59 -10.49
N TRP A 69 -16.90 -5.46 -10.05
CA TRP A 69 -17.28 -4.94 -8.73
C TRP A 69 -16.49 -5.54 -7.57
N ARG A 70 -16.43 -6.87 -7.48
CA ARG A 70 -15.72 -7.59 -6.41
C ARG A 70 -14.20 -7.34 -6.45
N PHE A 71 -13.63 -7.17 -7.63
CA PHE A 71 -12.21 -6.88 -7.77
C PHE A 71 -11.92 -5.43 -7.38
N ILE A 72 -12.76 -4.48 -7.81
CA ILE A 72 -12.67 -3.09 -7.34
C ILE A 72 -12.77 -3.06 -5.81
N GLN A 73 -13.71 -3.79 -5.23
CA GLN A 73 -13.93 -3.85 -3.79
C GLN A 73 -12.79 -4.53 -3.01
N TYR A 74 -12.18 -5.60 -3.51
CA TYR A 74 -11.31 -6.46 -2.69
C TYR A 74 -9.89 -6.63 -3.24
N GLU A 75 -9.66 -6.48 -4.54
CA GLU A 75 -8.36 -6.69 -5.17
C GLU A 75 -7.46 -5.47 -4.94
N GLU A 76 -6.32 -5.71 -4.32
CA GLU A 76 -5.35 -4.67 -3.97
C GLU A 76 -3.93 -4.98 -4.47
N ARG A 77 -3.71 -6.20 -4.96
CA ARG A 77 -2.39 -6.63 -5.41
C ARG A 77 -2.21 -6.28 -6.88
N PHE A 78 -1.13 -5.59 -7.21
CA PHE A 78 -0.73 -5.45 -8.61
C PHE A 78 -0.22 -6.79 -9.19
N PRO A 79 -0.37 -7.01 -10.51
CA PRO A 79 0.06 -8.25 -11.17
C PRO A 79 1.55 -8.57 -10.97
N GLY A 80 1.86 -9.84 -10.70
CA GLY A 80 3.24 -10.30 -10.51
C GLY A 80 3.98 -9.60 -9.35
N ASP A 81 5.13 -8.99 -9.71
CA ASP A 81 6.03 -8.22 -8.82
C ASP A 81 5.98 -6.71 -9.09
N LEU A 82 4.97 -6.25 -9.81
CA LEU A 82 4.78 -4.84 -10.10
C LEU A 82 4.54 -4.05 -8.80
N SER A 83 5.26 -2.94 -8.67
CA SER A 83 5.08 -1.97 -7.58
C SER A 83 5.11 -0.55 -8.14
N PRO A 84 4.12 -0.16 -8.96
CA PRO A 84 4.07 1.19 -9.50
C PRO A 84 3.89 2.21 -8.38
N THR A 85 4.47 3.40 -8.56
CA THR A 85 4.19 4.55 -7.68
C THR A 85 2.77 5.06 -7.90
N GLU A 86 2.21 4.90 -9.11
CA GLU A 86 0.83 5.25 -9.44
C GLU A 86 0.24 4.24 -10.45
N PRO A 87 -1.04 3.83 -10.34
CA PRO A 87 -1.63 2.83 -11.23
C PRO A 87 -1.52 3.16 -12.73
N ILE A 88 -1.58 4.44 -13.12
CA ILE A 88 -1.48 4.85 -14.53
C ILE A 88 -0.17 4.42 -15.20
N GLN A 89 0.90 4.16 -14.45
CA GLN A 89 2.16 3.64 -15.00
C GLN A 89 2.01 2.25 -15.63
N LEU A 90 0.97 1.51 -15.27
CA LEU A 90 0.63 0.23 -15.90
C LEU A 90 0.14 0.37 -17.34
N SER A 91 -0.25 1.58 -17.74
CA SER A 91 -0.54 1.92 -19.15
C SER A 91 0.71 2.36 -19.92
N ASP A 92 1.85 2.60 -19.26
CA ASP A 92 3.10 3.02 -19.90
C ASP A 92 3.98 1.82 -20.28
N GLY A 93 3.96 1.47 -21.57
CA GLY A 93 4.78 0.39 -22.12
C GLY A 93 6.29 0.60 -21.94
N GLN A 94 6.78 1.84 -21.88
CA GLN A 94 8.20 2.12 -21.61
C GLN A 94 8.55 1.91 -20.15
N TRP A 95 7.64 2.25 -19.23
CA TRP A 95 7.81 1.92 -17.82
C TRP A 95 7.84 0.41 -17.61
N LEU A 96 6.90 -0.34 -18.19
CA LEU A 96 6.89 -1.81 -18.13
C LEU A 96 8.17 -2.41 -18.71
N THR A 97 8.63 -1.93 -19.86
CA THR A 97 9.90 -2.38 -20.48
C THR A 97 11.10 -2.14 -19.58
N ARG A 98 11.14 -1.02 -18.84
CA ARG A 98 12.21 -0.72 -17.88
C ARG A 98 12.18 -1.63 -16.65
N GLN A 99 10.99 -2.00 -16.17
CA GLN A 99 10.85 -2.84 -14.97
C GLN A 99 11.33 -4.27 -15.20
N PHE A 100 11.05 -4.87 -16.36
CA PHE A 100 11.36 -6.28 -16.61
C PHE A 100 12.50 -6.52 -17.61
N GLY A 101 13.04 -5.46 -18.21
CA GLY A 101 13.96 -5.56 -19.33
C GLY A 101 13.33 -6.24 -20.55
N ALA A 102 14.14 -6.54 -21.57
CA ALA A 102 13.66 -7.16 -22.82
C ALA A 102 13.29 -8.66 -22.69
N LYS A 103 13.38 -9.27 -21.49
CA LYS A 103 13.25 -10.73 -21.29
C LYS A 103 12.31 -11.15 -20.15
N GLY A 104 11.95 -10.27 -19.23
CA GLY A 104 10.88 -10.55 -18.28
C GLY A 104 9.57 -10.09 -18.90
N ALA A 105 8.74 -11.02 -19.34
CA ALA A 105 7.34 -10.69 -19.57
C ALA A 105 6.64 -10.95 -18.24
N ILE A 106 5.91 -9.97 -17.70
CA ILE A 106 4.69 -10.37 -16.98
C ILE A 106 3.92 -11.25 -17.97
N PRO A 107 3.30 -12.37 -17.57
CA PRO A 107 2.36 -13.01 -18.47
C PRO A 107 1.37 -11.92 -18.91
N ASP A 108 1.40 -11.50 -20.17
CA ASP A 108 0.58 -10.38 -20.68
C ASP A 108 -0.89 -10.53 -20.27
N SER A 109 -1.33 -11.78 -20.06
CA SER A 109 -2.63 -12.16 -19.51
C SER A 109 -2.94 -11.62 -18.10
N GLU A 110 -2.01 -11.64 -17.14
CA GLU A 110 -2.29 -11.17 -15.76
C GLU A 110 -2.46 -9.65 -15.72
N LEU A 111 -1.56 -8.92 -16.39
CA LEU A 111 -1.65 -7.47 -16.50
C LEU A 111 -2.92 -7.06 -17.25
N TYR A 112 -3.22 -7.73 -18.36
CA TYR A 112 -4.42 -7.47 -19.14
C TYR A 112 -5.70 -7.72 -18.32
N VAL A 113 -5.76 -8.82 -17.56
CA VAL A 113 -6.91 -9.13 -16.70
C VAL A 113 -7.09 -8.09 -15.61
N PHE A 114 -5.99 -7.63 -14.99
CA PHE A 114 -6.04 -6.58 -13.98
C PHE A 114 -6.48 -5.23 -14.57
N GLN A 115 -5.93 -4.82 -15.70
CA GLN A 115 -6.36 -3.65 -16.47
C GLN A 115 -7.87 -3.70 -16.77
N ARG A 116 -8.36 -4.85 -17.26
CA ARG A 116 -9.77 -5.10 -17.57
C ARG A 116 -10.72 -5.01 -16.38
N ARG A 117 -10.20 -5.06 -15.14
CA ARG A 117 -10.98 -4.95 -13.91
C ARG A 117 -10.91 -3.55 -13.31
N HIS A 118 -9.76 -2.89 -13.43
CA HIS A 118 -9.45 -1.68 -12.67
C HIS A 118 -9.37 -0.41 -13.53
N ASP A 119 -9.19 -0.49 -14.84
CA ASP A 119 -9.30 0.66 -15.74
C ASP A 119 -10.69 0.70 -16.38
N LEU A 120 -11.52 1.66 -15.96
CA LEU A 120 -12.90 1.78 -16.42
C LEU A 120 -12.99 2.05 -17.93
N ALA A 121 -11.96 2.64 -18.54
CA ALA A 121 -11.93 2.89 -19.98
C ALA A 121 -11.95 1.59 -20.78
N THR A 122 -11.35 0.51 -20.26
CA THR A 122 -11.30 -0.81 -20.92
C THR A 122 -12.66 -1.51 -20.96
N GLY A 123 -13.64 -1.01 -20.21
CA GLY A 123 -15.00 -1.51 -20.17
C GLY A 123 -15.88 -1.01 -21.30
N ILE A 124 -15.46 0.03 -22.03
CA ILE A 124 -16.26 0.68 -23.07
C ILE A 124 -15.69 0.30 -24.44
N GLU A 125 -16.46 -0.45 -25.22
CA GLU A 125 -16.01 -0.91 -26.53
C GLU A 125 -16.27 0.15 -27.59
N GLY A 126 -15.32 0.35 -28.51
CA GLY A 126 -15.48 1.27 -29.64
C GLY A 126 -15.28 2.77 -29.33
N ALA A 127 -15.21 3.17 -28.07
CA ALA A 127 -14.82 4.51 -27.66
C ALA A 127 -13.33 4.55 -27.28
N TYR A 128 -12.56 5.49 -27.85
CA TYR A 128 -11.19 5.75 -27.41
C TYR A 128 -11.20 6.68 -26.20
N LEU A 129 -11.28 6.09 -25.01
CA LEU A 129 -11.31 6.81 -23.74
C LEU A 129 -9.92 6.87 -23.11
N PRO A 130 -9.52 8.02 -22.53
CA PRO A 130 -8.36 8.07 -21.64
C PRO A 130 -8.55 7.13 -20.43
N SER A 131 -7.48 6.45 -20.00
CA SER A 131 -7.51 5.53 -18.85
C SER A 131 -8.02 6.22 -17.58
N LEU A 132 -8.85 5.49 -16.83
CA LEU A 132 -9.34 5.87 -15.51
C LEU A 132 -9.25 4.66 -14.57
N TRP A 133 -8.16 4.62 -13.81
CA TRP A 133 -7.83 3.54 -12.90
C TRP A 133 -8.49 3.73 -11.54
N ILE A 134 -9.12 2.67 -11.05
CA ILE A 134 -9.71 2.55 -9.71
C ILE A 134 -9.07 1.35 -9.02
N VAL A 135 -8.12 1.59 -8.12
CA VAL A 135 -7.35 0.53 -7.44
C VAL A 135 -7.42 0.71 -5.93
N ARG A 136 -7.88 -0.32 -5.21
CA ARG A 136 -7.97 -0.29 -3.75
C ARG A 136 -6.58 -0.27 -3.10
N ARG A 137 -6.48 0.41 -1.96
CA ARG A 137 -5.35 0.39 -1.05
C ARG A 137 -5.85 0.50 0.39
N GLY A 138 -6.10 -0.65 1.04
CA GLY A 138 -6.76 -0.69 2.35
C GLY A 138 -8.09 0.05 2.34
N ARG A 139 -8.24 1.05 3.21
CA ARG A 139 -9.43 1.93 3.31
C ARG A 139 -9.47 3.07 2.29
N MET A 140 -8.43 3.21 1.48
CA MET A 140 -8.30 4.25 0.47
C MET A 140 -8.38 3.64 -0.93
N CYS A 141 -8.57 4.50 -1.93
CA CYS A 141 -8.62 4.15 -3.33
C CYS A 141 -7.73 5.10 -4.13
N TRP A 142 -6.89 4.54 -4.99
CA TRP A 142 -6.26 5.27 -6.05
C TRP A 142 -7.26 5.51 -7.17
N VAL A 143 -7.48 6.78 -7.49
CA VAL A 143 -8.17 7.21 -8.72
C VAL A 143 -7.12 7.89 -9.58
N SER A 144 -6.68 7.23 -10.64
CA SER A 144 -5.50 7.62 -11.41
C SER A 144 -5.81 7.71 -12.91
N CYS A 145 -5.35 8.79 -13.53
CA CYS A 145 -5.47 9.05 -14.97
C CYS A 145 -4.17 9.69 -15.47
N GLU A 146 -4.05 9.94 -16.78
CA GLU A 146 -2.79 10.43 -17.39
C GLU A 146 -2.22 11.71 -16.78
N ARG A 147 -3.07 12.57 -16.22
CA ARG A 147 -2.70 13.92 -15.79
C ARG A 147 -2.82 14.14 -14.28
N GLU A 148 -3.53 13.28 -13.58
CA GLU A 148 -3.85 13.46 -12.17
C GLU A 148 -4.01 12.09 -11.51
N THR A 149 -3.48 12.00 -10.30
CA THR A 149 -3.67 10.83 -9.45
C THR A 149 -4.05 11.29 -8.05
N ILE A 150 -5.18 10.81 -7.55
CA ILE A 150 -5.64 11.08 -6.19
C ILE A 150 -5.76 9.81 -5.38
N VAL A 151 -5.62 9.97 -4.06
CA VAL A 151 -5.94 8.94 -3.07
C VAL A 151 -7.09 9.47 -2.24
N THR A 152 -8.23 8.79 -2.26
CA THR A 152 -9.48 9.21 -1.60
C THR A 152 -10.14 8.03 -0.88
N PRO A 153 -11.03 8.21 0.10
CA PRO A 153 -11.65 7.09 0.81
C PRO A 153 -12.34 6.09 -0.13
N MET A 154 -12.14 4.80 0.12
CA MET A 154 -12.67 3.72 -0.72
C MET A 154 -14.21 3.72 -0.75
N ASP A 155 -14.84 3.94 0.41
CA ASP A 155 -16.30 3.98 0.55
C ASP A 155 -16.92 5.07 -0.34
N PHE A 156 -16.26 6.24 -0.44
CA PHE A 156 -16.69 7.32 -1.32
C PHE A 156 -16.64 6.92 -2.80
N VAL A 157 -15.58 6.22 -3.23
CA VAL A 157 -15.45 5.76 -4.63
C VAL A 157 -16.48 4.70 -4.94
N LEU A 158 -16.64 3.69 -4.07
CA LEU A 158 -17.64 2.64 -4.25
C LEU A 158 -19.05 3.21 -4.30
N GLU A 159 -19.39 4.12 -3.39
CA GLU A 159 -20.69 4.78 -3.38
C GLU A 159 -20.93 5.59 -4.66
N THR A 160 -19.92 6.32 -5.14
CA THR A 160 -20.00 7.07 -6.39
C THR A 160 -20.25 6.15 -7.58
N LEU A 161 -19.48 5.05 -7.70
CA LEU A 161 -19.66 4.07 -8.78
C LEU A 161 -21.00 3.33 -8.67
N ARG A 162 -21.49 3.06 -7.45
CA ARG A 162 -22.80 2.47 -7.19
C ARG A 162 -23.92 3.37 -7.73
N GLN A 163 -23.89 4.66 -7.41
CA GLN A 163 -24.90 5.61 -7.88
C GLN A 163 -24.90 5.74 -9.41
N VAL A 164 -23.71 5.76 -10.04
CA VAL A 164 -23.58 5.74 -11.51
C VAL A 164 -24.22 4.47 -12.09
N GLY A 165 -23.85 3.29 -11.56
CA GLY A 165 -24.39 2.02 -12.02
C GLY A 165 -25.91 1.93 -11.85
N GLU A 166 -26.46 2.41 -10.72
CA GLU A 166 -27.91 2.48 -10.49
C GLU A 166 -28.62 3.40 -11.47
N ALA A 167 -28.03 4.57 -11.77
CA ALA A 167 -28.59 5.50 -12.74
C ALA A 167 -28.64 4.90 -14.15
N ILE A 168 -27.59 4.17 -14.56
CA ILE A 168 -27.54 3.48 -15.85
C ILE A 168 -28.52 2.31 -15.86
N ALA A 169 -28.53 1.47 -14.82
CA ALA A 169 -29.42 0.31 -14.70
C ALA A 169 -30.91 0.71 -14.76
N ALA A 170 -31.28 1.85 -14.18
CA ALA A 170 -32.66 2.36 -14.25
C ALA A 170 -33.10 2.67 -15.69
N VAL A 171 -32.20 3.18 -16.54
CA VAL A 171 -32.48 3.46 -17.96
C VAL A 171 -32.40 2.19 -18.80
N VAL A 172 -31.41 1.33 -18.57
CA VAL A 172 -31.29 0.05 -19.27
C VAL A 172 -32.51 -0.82 -18.99
N GLY A 173 -32.97 -0.88 -17.74
CA GLY A 173 -34.11 -1.70 -17.31
C GLY A 173 -35.47 -1.29 -17.87
N SER A 174 -35.59 -0.12 -18.52
CA SER A 174 -36.81 0.27 -19.24
C SER A 174 -36.91 -0.35 -20.64
N HIS A 175 -35.86 -1.04 -21.10
CA HIS A 175 -35.81 -1.67 -22.42
C HIS A 175 -36.09 -3.17 -22.30
N ASP A 176 -36.97 -3.66 -23.19
CA ASP A 176 -37.38 -5.07 -23.22
C ASP A 176 -36.52 -5.86 -24.23
N ASP A 177 -35.24 -6.05 -23.88
CA ASP A 177 -34.32 -6.88 -24.65
C ASP A 177 -33.40 -7.73 -23.75
N ALA A 178 -32.90 -8.82 -24.31
CA ALA A 178 -32.12 -9.81 -23.57
C ALA A 178 -30.80 -9.26 -22.99
N ARG A 179 -30.16 -8.31 -23.66
CA ARG A 179 -28.90 -7.71 -23.19
C ARG A 179 -29.18 -6.79 -22.00
N SER A 180 -30.21 -5.94 -22.11
CA SER A 180 -30.65 -5.07 -21.02
C SER A 180 -31.01 -5.86 -19.75
N GLY A 181 -31.81 -6.92 -19.91
CA GLY A 181 -32.15 -7.82 -18.79
C GLY A 181 -30.93 -8.46 -18.14
N ALA A 182 -29.98 -8.96 -18.93
CA ALA A 182 -28.74 -9.56 -18.43
C ALA A 182 -27.83 -8.56 -17.71
N ALA A 183 -27.70 -7.34 -18.23
CA ALA A 183 -26.88 -6.28 -17.63
C ALA A 183 -27.46 -5.83 -16.27
N VAL A 184 -28.77 -5.59 -16.20
CA VAL A 184 -29.45 -5.21 -14.95
C VAL A 184 -29.42 -6.33 -13.92
N ALA A 185 -29.63 -7.58 -14.33
CA ALA A 185 -29.53 -8.73 -13.44
C ALA A 185 -28.12 -8.86 -12.86
N SER A 186 -27.09 -8.77 -13.71
CA SER A 186 -25.69 -8.84 -13.28
C SER A 186 -25.32 -7.72 -12.32
N TRP A 187 -25.78 -6.48 -12.59
CA TRP A 187 -25.58 -5.35 -11.68
C TRP A 187 -26.29 -5.54 -10.34
N SER A 188 -27.51 -6.06 -10.35
CA SER A 188 -28.29 -6.30 -9.14
C SER A 188 -27.68 -7.41 -8.28
N SER A 189 -27.05 -8.40 -8.91
CA SER A 189 -26.35 -9.49 -8.23
C SER A 189 -24.85 -9.25 -8.04
N ARG A 190 -24.33 -8.04 -8.29
CA ARG A 190 -22.87 -7.77 -8.28
C ARG A 190 -22.17 -8.07 -6.96
N GLU A 191 -22.92 -7.96 -5.86
CA GLU A 191 -22.43 -8.24 -4.50
C GLU A 191 -22.58 -9.71 -4.14
N THR A 192 -23.37 -10.49 -4.90
CA THR A 192 -23.53 -11.92 -4.66
C THR A 192 -22.23 -12.66 -4.95
N GLY A 193 -21.84 -13.53 -4.03
CA GLY A 193 -20.60 -14.29 -4.08
C GLY A 193 -20.37 -14.98 -2.75
N SER A 194 -19.54 -16.02 -2.74
CA SER A 194 -19.13 -16.63 -1.48
C SER A 194 -18.10 -15.75 -0.77
N ASP A 195 -18.16 -15.72 0.55
CA ASP A 195 -17.14 -15.07 1.38
C ASP A 195 -15.74 -15.61 1.10
N ARG A 196 -15.64 -16.91 0.78
CA ARG A 196 -14.40 -17.54 0.33
C ARG A 196 -13.82 -16.87 -0.90
N SER A 197 -14.66 -16.56 -1.90
CA SER A 197 -14.23 -15.90 -3.13
C SER A 197 -13.74 -14.48 -2.85
N ARG A 198 -14.44 -13.74 -1.99
CA ARG A 198 -14.06 -12.39 -1.58
C ARG A 198 -12.72 -12.39 -0.82
N LEU A 199 -12.57 -13.32 0.12
CA LEU A 199 -11.34 -13.50 0.89
C LEU A 199 -10.16 -13.88 -0.02
N ALA A 200 -10.37 -14.76 -1.01
CA ALA A 200 -9.34 -15.15 -1.96
C ALA A 200 -8.86 -13.96 -2.82
N ILE A 201 -9.79 -13.12 -3.30
CA ILE A 201 -9.46 -11.87 -4.03
C ILE A 201 -8.66 -10.93 -3.12
N ALA A 202 -9.10 -10.69 -1.89
CA ALA A 202 -8.40 -9.83 -0.93
C ALA A 202 -7.00 -10.34 -0.57
N ALA A 203 -6.83 -11.66 -0.49
CA ALA A 203 -5.57 -12.34 -0.24
C ALA A 203 -4.67 -12.42 -1.48
N GLY A 204 -5.17 -12.05 -2.67
CA GLY A 204 -4.43 -12.14 -3.93
C GLY A 204 -4.01 -13.56 -4.29
N VAL A 205 -4.86 -14.55 -3.99
CA VAL A 205 -4.64 -15.98 -4.26
C VAL A 205 -5.89 -16.64 -4.84
N SER A 206 -5.73 -17.85 -5.39
CA SER A 206 -6.88 -18.68 -5.78
C SER A 206 -7.57 -19.27 -4.54
N GLU A 207 -8.85 -19.65 -4.66
CA GLU A 207 -9.58 -20.34 -3.58
C GLU A 207 -8.91 -21.67 -3.20
N THR A 208 -8.33 -22.38 -4.16
CA THR A 208 -7.55 -23.61 -3.91
C THR A 208 -6.33 -23.33 -3.06
N LEU A 209 -5.53 -22.32 -3.42
CA LEU A 209 -4.35 -21.95 -2.64
C LEU A 209 -4.73 -21.41 -1.26
N LEU A 210 -5.84 -20.71 -1.14
CA LEU A 210 -6.36 -20.25 0.15
C LEU A 210 -6.74 -21.43 1.07
N PHE A 211 -7.35 -22.48 0.51
CA PHE A 211 -7.64 -23.72 1.24
C PHE A 211 -6.36 -24.46 1.66
N GLU A 212 -5.35 -24.48 0.80
CA GLU A 212 -4.03 -25.02 1.15
C GLU A 212 -3.38 -24.20 2.27
N LEU A 213 -3.39 -22.87 2.19
CA LEU A 213 -2.82 -21.98 3.22
C LEU A 213 -3.46 -22.14 4.60
N THR A 214 -4.68 -22.65 4.66
CA THR A 214 -5.45 -22.85 5.90
C THR A 214 -5.43 -24.31 6.36
N ASP A 215 -4.53 -25.12 5.81
CA ASP A 215 -4.38 -26.54 6.15
C ASP A 215 -5.64 -27.38 5.97
N GLY A 216 -6.43 -27.04 4.94
CA GLY A 216 -7.68 -27.69 4.63
C GLY A 216 -8.84 -27.35 5.57
N ALA A 217 -8.66 -26.40 6.50
CA ALA A 217 -9.76 -25.81 7.23
C ALA A 217 -10.65 -24.95 6.30
N GLU A 218 -11.88 -24.66 6.71
CA GLU A 218 -12.70 -23.68 5.99
C GLU A 218 -12.01 -22.30 6.11
N PRO A 219 -11.60 -21.65 4.99
CA PRO A 219 -10.80 -20.43 5.08
C PRO A 219 -11.45 -19.22 5.75
N THR A 220 -12.74 -19.01 5.53
CA THR A 220 -13.52 -17.92 6.15
C THR A 220 -13.63 -18.12 7.65
N GLU A 221 -13.81 -19.36 8.13
CA GLU A 221 -13.79 -19.66 9.56
C GLU A 221 -12.37 -19.54 10.13
N TYR A 222 -11.37 -20.08 9.43
CA TYR A 222 -9.98 -20.05 9.87
C TYR A 222 -9.47 -18.62 10.04
N CYS A 223 -9.77 -17.76 9.06
CA CYS A 223 -9.38 -16.35 9.00
C CYS A 223 -10.37 -15.43 9.73
N GLU A 224 -11.39 -15.98 10.39
CA GLU A 224 -12.43 -15.22 11.08
C GLU A 224 -13.02 -14.11 10.19
N TYR A 225 -13.22 -14.39 8.91
CA TYR A 225 -13.58 -13.37 7.93
C TYR A 225 -14.94 -12.73 8.25
N VAL A 226 -15.01 -11.40 8.18
CA VAL A 226 -16.28 -10.66 8.20
C VAL A 226 -16.32 -9.76 6.99
N GLU A 227 -17.44 -9.84 6.26
CA GLU A 227 -17.69 -9.02 5.09
C GLU A 227 -17.51 -7.53 5.39
N GLY A 228 -16.89 -6.81 4.45
CA GLY A 228 -16.63 -5.38 4.57
C GLY A 228 -15.49 -5.00 5.52
N THR A 229 -14.79 -5.96 6.13
CA THR A 229 -13.62 -5.68 6.98
C THR A 229 -12.31 -6.11 6.31
N ASP A 230 -11.25 -5.34 6.52
CA ASP A 230 -9.90 -5.74 6.13
C ASP A 230 -9.46 -6.91 7.01
N SER A 231 -8.99 -7.99 6.38
CA SER A 231 -8.51 -9.18 7.07
C SER A 231 -6.99 -9.19 7.14
N GLU A 232 -6.45 -9.29 8.36
CA GLU A 232 -5.03 -9.51 8.65
C GLU A 232 -4.49 -10.76 7.96
N TYR A 233 -5.30 -11.80 7.86
CA TYR A 233 -4.93 -13.03 7.16
C TYR A 233 -4.83 -12.81 5.65
N ALA A 234 -5.76 -12.05 5.07
CA ALA A 234 -5.70 -11.68 3.65
C ALA A 234 -4.48 -10.80 3.35
N ALA A 235 -4.21 -9.80 4.20
CA ALA A 235 -3.03 -8.96 4.10
C ALA A 235 -1.75 -9.79 4.19
N ALA A 236 -1.61 -10.63 5.22
CA ALA A 236 -0.45 -11.50 5.41
C ALA A 236 -0.26 -12.49 4.25
N ALA A 237 -1.32 -13.15 3.79
CA ALA A 237 -1.26 -14.06 2.65
C ALA A 237 -0.78 -13.33 1.39
N ARG A 238 -1.27 -12.13 1.13
CA ARG A 238 -0.88 -11.31 -0.03
C ARG A 238 0.58 -10.88 0.05
N MET A 239 1.01 -10.36 1.20
CA MET A 239 2.36 -9.83 1.40
C MET A 239 3.40 -10.95 1.33
N SER A 240 3.09 -12.10 1.94
CA SER A 240 3.96 -13.28 1.96
C SER A 240 3.99 -14.09 0.65
N ALA A 241 3.39 -13.62 -0.45
CA ALA A 241 3.35 -14.39 -1.71
C ALA A 241 4.72 -14.61 -2.37
N GLY A 242 5.82 -14.09 -1.81
CA GLY A 242 7.19 -14.28 -2.29
C GLY A 242 7.93 -15.47 -1.67
N VAL A 243 7.36 -16.13 -0.66
CA VAL A 243 7.94 -17.32 0.02
C VAL A 243 7.11 -18.57 -0.20
N SER A 244 7.68 -19.71 0.22
CA SER A 244 7.03 -21.01 0.13
C SER A 244 5.73 -21.06 0.95
N ILE A 245 4.83 -21.96 0.57
CA ILE A 245 3.53 -22.10 1.23
C ILE A 245 3.65 -22.47 2.71
N GLU A 246 4.71 -23.18 3.09
CA GLU A 246 5.02 -23.56 4.47
C GLU A 246 5.29 -22.32 5.33
N VAL A 247 6.12 -21.40 4.84
CA VAL A 247 6.40 -20.14 5.54
C VAL A 247 5.14 -19.28 5.62
N ARG A 248 4.34 -19.24 4.55
CA ARG A 248 3.07 -18.48 4.55
C ARG A 248 2.09 -19.03 5.60
N ARG A 249 1.97 -20.36 5.70
CA ARG A 249 1.18 -21.03 6.76
C ARG A 249 1.68 -20.67 8.15
N GLU A 250 2.99 -20.67 8.36
CA GLU A 250 3.58 -20.30 9.64
C GLU A 250 3.22 -18.86 10.02
N ILE A 251 3.33 -17.91 9.10
CA ILE A 251 2.92 -16.51 9.30
C ILE A 251 1.44 -16.41 9.69
N LEU A 252 0.54 -17.08 8.96
CA LEU A 252 -0.89 -17.08 9.30
C LEU A 252 -1.15 -17.71 10.66
N GLY A 253 -0.39 -18.76 11.02
CA GLY A 253 -0.40 -19.38 12.33
C GLY A 253 0.01 -18.42 13.44
N LEU A 254 1.10 -17.65 13.26
CA LEU A 254 1.55 -16.65 14.23
C LEU A 254 0.44 -15.61 14.49
N ILE A 255 -0.17 -15.08 13.43
CA ILE A 255 -1.27 -14.12 13.52
C ILE A 255 -2.45 -14.71 14.30
N LYS A 256 -2.85 -15.94 13.98
CA LYS A 256 -3.98 -16.62 14.62
C LYS A 256 -3.81 -16.77 16.14
N HIS A 257 -2.59 -17.02 16.59
CA HIS A 257 -2.28 -17.20 18.01
C HIS A 257 -1.94 -15.90 18.74
N THR A 258 -1.92 -14.77 18.01
CA THR A 258 -1.68 -13.46 18.61
C THR A 258 -2.92 -13.02 19.40
N PRO A 259 -2.80 -12.73 20.71
CA PRO A 259 -3.91 -12.17 21.47
C PRO A 259 -4.17 -10.72 21.05
N LEU A 260 -5.41 -10.26 21.22
CA LEU A 260 -5.74 -8.84 21.12
C LEU A 260 -5.22 -8.13 22.39
N GLY A 261 -4.36 -7.12 22.19
CA GLY A 261 -3.83 -6.27 23.26
C GLY A 261 -4.59 -4.96 23.40
N THR A 262 -4.55 -4.37 24.59
CA THR A 262 -5.04 -2.99 24.82
C THR A 262 -4.07 -1.99 24.22
N THR A 263 -4.57 -1.07 23.38
CA THR A 263 -3.73 -0.16 22.58
C THR A 263 -3.98 1.32 22.78
N GLU A 264 -4.72 1.73 23.82
CA GLU A 264 -5.11 3.13 24.03
C GLU A 264 -3.95 4.12 23.89
N ALA A 265 -2.79 3.81 24.47
CA ALA A 265 -1.59 4.65 24.35
C ALA A 265 -1.07 4.73 22.91
N LEU A 266 -1.04 3.60 22.19
CA LEU A 266 -0.62 3.54 20.80
C LEU A 266 -1.63 4.23 19.87
N ASP A 267 -2.93 4.08 20.14
CA ASP A 267 -4.02 4.71 19.39
C ASP A 267 -3.92 6.24 19.46
N GLN A 268 -3.75 6.80 20.67
CA GLN A 268 -3.57 8.24 20.83
C GLN A 268 -2.33 8.75 20.10
N LEU A 269 -1.24 7.98 20.12
CA LEU A 269 -0.02 8.35 19.40
C LEU A 269 -0.18 8.25 17.89
N THR A 270 -1.00 7.34 17.39
CA THR A 270 -1.30 7.22 15.97
C THR A 270 -2.00 8.48 15.46
N GLU A 271 -2.97 9.01 16.22
CA GLU A 271 -3.64 10.27 15.90
C GLU A 271 -2.63 11.43 15.86
N ASP A 272 -1.83 11.60 16.92
CA ASP A 272 -0.81 12.66 17.00
C ASP A 272 0.23 12.53 15.86
N ALA A 273 0.64 11.30 15.52
CA ALA A 273 1.64 11.04 14.50
C ALA A 273 1.21 11.51 13.11
N HIS A 274 -0.09 11.46 12.80
CA HIS A 274 -0.61 11.92 11.52
C HIS A 274 -0.46 13.42 11.33
N ASP A 275 -0.69 14.21 12.38
CA ASP A 275 -0.48 15.65 12.36
C ASP A 275 1.00 15.99 12.11
N ILE A 276 1.91 15.23 12.72
CA ILE A 276 3.36 15.40 12.50
C ILE A 276 3.73 15.08 11.06
N VAL A 277 3.22 13.99 10.50
CA VAL A 277 3.49 13.58 9.11
C VAL A 277 2.91 14.60 8.13
N ALA A 278 1.71 15.13 8.39
CA ALA A 278 1.09 16.16 7.57
C ALA A 278 1.88 17.48 7.60
N ALA A 279 2.41 17.87 8.77
CA ALA A 279 3.19 19.10 8.93
C ALA A 279 4.62 19.01 8.34
N ALA A 280 5.20 17.81 8.25
CA ALA A 280 6.58 17.60 7.79
C ALA A 280 6.79 17.74 6.27
N GLY A 281 5.72 17.97 5.48
CA GLY A 281 5.80 18.15 4.04
C GLY A 281 5.73 16.85 3.22
N PHE A 282 6.09 16.91 1.94
CA PHE A 282 5.88 15.80 0.99
C PHE A 282 6.98 14.73 1.00
N ALA A 283 8.20 15.08 1.40
CA ALA A 283 9.34 14.17 1.33
C ALA A 283 9.26 13.09 2.43
N ARG A 284 9.22 11.81 2.03
CA ARG A 284 8.98 10.68 2.95
C ARG A 284 10.06 10.51 4.02
N PHE A 285 11.31 10.79 3.67
CA PHE A 285 12.40 10.75 4.64
C PHE A 285 12.31 11.88 5.68
N GLU A 286 11.86 13.07 5.29
CA GLU A 286 11.64 14.20 6.22
C GLU A 286 10.49 13.89 7.18
N GLN A 287 9.41 13.27 6.67
CA GLN A 287 8.31 12.76 7.50
C GLN A 287 8.83 11.79 8.58
N GLY A 288 9.67 10.82 8.18
CA GLY A 288 10.23 9.84 9.12
C GLY A 288 11.12 10.47 10.19
N GLN A 289 12.00 11.40 9.80
CA GLN A 289 12.86 12.13 10.73
C GLN A 289 12.06 13.02 11.69
N ALA A 290 11.07 13.77 11.18
CA ALA A 290 10.22 14.62 12.00
C ALA A 290 9.45 13.80 13.03
N LEU A 291 8.90 12.66 12.60
CA LEU A 291 8.19 11.72 13.47
C LEU A 291 9.11 11.15 14.55
N ALA A 292 10.32 10.72 14.21
CA ALA A 292 11.28 10.20 15.18
C ALA A 292 11.66 11.25 16.23
N ARG A 293 11.91 12.50 15.82
CA ARG A 293 12.23 13.60 16.74
C ARG A 293 11.06 13.91 17.67
N TRP A 294 9.84 13.91 17.15
CA TRP A 294 8.63 14.07 17.97
C TRP A 294 8.49 12.92 18.98
N PHE A 295 8.63 11.67 18.52
CA PHE A 295 8.52 10.48 19.36
C PHE A 295 9.58 10.49 20.47
N ARG A 296 10.83 10.82 20.15
CA ARG A 296 11.91 10.98 21.14
C ARG A 296 11.59 12.03 22.20
N ARG A 297 11.01 13.18 21.84
CA ARG A 297 10.56 14.19 22.81
C ARG A 297 9.46 13.65 23.73
N ARG A 298 8.50 12.90 23.18
CA ARG A 298 7.41 12.30 23.94
C ARG A 298 7.90 11.33 25.03
N TRP A 299 9.02 10.64 24.78
CA TRP A 299 9.69 9.73 25.71
C TRP A 299 10.83 10.36 26.53
N ASN A 300 11.04 11.67 26.46
CA ASN A 300 12.16 12.35 27.12
C ASN A 300 13.53 11.72 26.76
N LEU A 301 13.70 11.36 25.48
CA LEU A 301 14.96 10.87 24.92
C LEU A 301 15.71 12.05 24.27
N ASP A 302 16.58 12.71 25.04
CA ASP A 302 17.49 13.71 24.49
C ASP A 302 18.46 13.10 23.46
N SER A 303 19.16 13.92 22.69
CA SER A 303 20.06 13.45 21.62
C SER A 303 21.14 12.44 22.05
N ALA A 304 21.56 12.44 23.32
CA ALA A 304 22.64 11.59 23.82
C ALA A 304 22.13 10.24 24.36
N ARG A 305 20.83 10.14 24.65
CA ARG A 305 20.22 8.94 25.22
C ARG A 305 19.83 7.94 24.12
N PRO A 306 20.34 6.70 24.13
CA PRO A 306 19.92 5.68 23.16
C PRO A 306 18.46 5.31 23.36
N ALA A 307 17.75 5.05 22.26
CA ALA A 307 16.42 4.45 22.30
C ALA A 307 16.54 2.93 22.40
N SER A 308 15.64 2.28 23.14
CA SER A 308 15.47 0.83 23.12
C SER A 308 14.14 0.49 22.47
N PRO A 309 14.09 0.21 21.15
CA PRO A 309 12.84 -0.05 20.44
C PRO A 309 12.01 -1.17 21.06
N GLN A 310 12.66 -2.22 21.56
CA GLN A 310 11.98 -3.31 22.25
C GLN A 310 11.28 -2.85 23.53
N GLN A 311 11.91 -1.99 24.34
CA GLN A 311 11.29 -1.44 25.54
C GLN A 311 10.14 -0.50 25.18
N LEU A 312 10.34 0.35 24.17
CA LEU A 312 9.31 1.27 23.68
C LEU A 312 8.06 0.53 23.18
N LEU A 313 8.24 -0.55 22.41
CA LEU A 313 7.15 -1.41 21.96
C LEU A 313 6.42 -2.08 23.14
N ALA A 314 7.17 -2.59 24.12
CA ALA A 314 6.57 -3.20 25.32
C ALA A 314 5.77 -2.18 26.16
N GLU A 315 6.28 -0.96 26.33
CA GLU A 315 5.58 0.14 27.02
C GLU A 315 4.29 0.55 26.29
N LEU A 316 4.24 0.35 24.98
CA LEU A 316 3.07 0.57 24.12
C LEU A 316 2.08 -0.61 24.10
N GLY A 317 2.35 -1.67 24.87
CA GLY A 317 1.51 -2.87 24.89
C GLY A 317 1.64 -3.74 23.63
N VAL A 318 2.70 -3.54 22.83
CA VAL A 318 2.97 -4.34 21.63
C VAL A 318 3.68 -5.64 22.02
N HIS A 319 3.12 -6.78 21.63
CA HIS A 319 3.76 -8.08 21.81
C HIS A 319 4.96 -8.20 20.88
N VAL A 320 6.14 -8.52 21.40
CA VAL A 320 7.36 -8.73 20.58
C VAL A 320 7.85 -10.15 20.79
N GLU A 321 7.93 -10.91 19.70
CA GLU A 321 8.33 -12.31 19.72
C GLU A 321 9.42 -12.60 18.68
N ASP A 322 10.36 -13.46 19.04
CA ASP A 322 11.34 -13.98 18.10
C ASP A 322 10.83 -15.28 17.49
N VAL A 323 10.84 -15.33 16.16
CA VAL A 323 10.46 -16.52 15.39
C VAL A 323 11.61 -16.94 14.47
N ASP A 324 11.57 -18.15 13.96
CA ASP A 324 12.50 -18.62 12.94
C ASP A 324 11.72 -19.14 11.74
N LEU A 325 11.58 -18.29 10.73
CA LEU A 325 10.83 -18.63 9.51
C LEU A 325 11.68 -19.41 8.49
N GLY A 326 12.95 -19.72 8.81
CA GLY A 326 13.86 -20.45 7.93
C GLY A 326 14.28 -19.72 6.64
N VAL A 327 13.84 -18.47 6.45
CA VAL A 327 14.11 -17.64 5.27
C VAL A 327 14.83 -16.34 5.66
N ARG A 328 15.64 -15.78 4.76
CA ARG A 328 16.48 -14.59 5.03
C ARG A 328 15.90 -13.30 4.46
N GLU A 329 14.87 -13.42 3.65
CA GLU A 329 14.20 -12.36 2.92
C GLU A 329 13.17 -11.63 3.79
N ILE A 330 12.89 -12.17 4.98
CA ILE A 330 11.95 -11.65 5.97
C ILE A 330 12.76 -11.15 7.18
N GLU A 331 12.65 -9.87 7.55
CA GLU A 331 13.32 -9.36 8.76
C GLU A 331 12.39 -9.39 9.98
N ALA A 332 11.18 -8.84 9.86
CA ALA A 332 10.13 -8.95 10.85
C ALA A 332 8.74 -8.87 10.21
N LEU A 333 7.70 -9.11 11.01
CA LEU A 333 6.29 -8.87 10.67
C LEU A 333 5.70 -7.98 11.76
N ALA A 334 5.04 -6.88 11.40
CA ALA A 334 4.13 -6.18 12.29
C ALA A 334 2.69 -6.55 11.95
N VAL A 335 1.88 -6.82 12.96
CA VAL A 335 0.47 -7.20 12.81
C VAL A 335 -0.36 -6.32 13.73
N TRP A 336 -1.44 -5.75 13.21
CA TRP A 336 -2.42 -5.00 13.98
C TRP A 336 -3.80 -5.15 13.35
N SER A 337 -4.80 -5.55 14.12
CA SER A 337 -6.18 -5.56 13.64
C SER A 337 -7.14 -5.27 14.79
N GLY A 338 -8.44 -5.13 14.48
CA GLY A 338 -9.48 -5.08 15.52
C GLY A 338 -9.66 -6.39 16.29
N ARG A 339 -8.90 -7.45 15.96
CA ARG A 339 -9.04 -8.80 16.52
C ARG A 339 -7.73 -9.42 17.01
N ARG A 340 -6.59 -8.97 16.49
CA ARG A 340 -5.26 -9.52 16.73
C ARG A 340 -4.24 -8.40 16.90
N GLY A 341 -3.24 -8.65 17.74
CA GLY A 341 -2.13 -7.72 17.96
C GLY A 341 -2.51 -6.51 18.82
N PRO A 342 -1.69 -5.44 18.79
CA PRO A 342 -0.52 -5.26 17.94
C PRO A 342 0.63 -6.18 18.36
N ALA A 343 1.34 -6.72 17.38
CA ALA A 343 2.49 -7.58 17.60
C ALA A 343 3.59 -7.33 16.57
N VAL A 344 4.83 -7.62 16.96
CA VAL A 344 6.00 -7.67 16.09
C VAL A 344 6.68 -9.02 16.24
N PHE A 345 6.79 -9.76 15.14
CA PHE A 345 7.52 -11.03 15.07
C PHE A 345 8.86 -10.79 14.38
N VAL A 346 9.97 -10.89 15.11
CA VAL A 346 11.31 -10.72 14.55
C VAL A 346 11.83 -12.07 14.07
N ASN A 347 12.15 -12.16 12.78
CA ASN A 347 12.70 -13.38 12.20
C ASN A 347 14.20 -13.49 12.50
N ARG A 348 14.59 -14.49 13.30
CA ARG A 348 15.99 -14.79 13.65
C ARG A 348 16.85 -15.15 12.43
N SER A 349 16.23 -15.71 11.40
CA SER A 349 16.90 -16.04 10.13
C SER A 349 17.03 -14.84 9.18
N GLY A 350 16.41 -13.70 9.51
CA GLY A 350 16.52 -12.45 8.75
C GLY A 350 17.97 -11.99 8.56
N ARG A 351 18.25 -11.31 7.44
CA ARG A 351 19.61 -10.87 7.10
C ARG A 351 20.15 -9.85 8.09
N HIS A 352 19.30 -8.97 8.62
CA HIS A 352 19.66 -7.87 9.52
C HIS A 352 19.39 -8.20 10.99
N SER A 353 18.39 -9.04 11.27
CA SER A 353 18.00 -9.47 12.63
C SER A 353 19.07 -10.25 13.41
N GLN A 354 20.15 -10.71 12.75
CA GLN A 354 21.25 -11.47 13.38
C GLN A 354 22.20 -10.62 14.25
N SER A 355 22.18 -9.30 14.10
CA SER A 355 23.02 -8.38 14.89
C SER A 355 22.16 -7.50 15.79
N VAL A 356 22.68 -7.09 16.95
CA VAL A 356 21.96 -6.16 17.86
C VAL A 356 21.54 -4.89 17.13
N GLY A 357 22.44 -4.29 16.35
CA GLY A 357 22.15 -3.06 15.62
C GLY A 357 21.15 -3.21 14.47
N GLY A 358 21.16 -4.36 13.80
CA GLY A 358 20.17 -4.67 12.78
C GLY A 358 18.80 -4.98 13.38
N ARG A 359 18.74 -5.79 14.45
CA ARG A 359 17.52 -6.05 15.22
C ARG A 359 16.87 -4.76 15.74
N ASN A 360 17.67 -3.85 16.32
CA ASN A 360 17.16 -2.57 16.79
C ASN A 360 16.60 -1.72 15.64
N ALA A 361 17.25 -1.74 14.46
CA ALA A 361 16.75 -1.04 13.29
C ALA A 361 15.42 -1.65 12.80
N THR A 362 15.32 -2.97 12.73
CA THR A 362 14.08 -3.69 12.38
C THR A 362 12.95 -3.36 13.36
N LEU A 363 13.18 -3.44 14.68
CA LEU A 363 12.15 -3.11 15.67
C LEU A 363 11.74 -1.62 15.61
N ALA A 364 12.69 -0.71 15.39
CA ALA A 364 12.37 0.71 15.22
C ALA A 364 11.60 0.98 13.92
N HIS A 365 11.86 0.21 12.87
CA HIS A 365 11.14 0.26 11.61
C HIS A 365 9.68 -0.19 11.81
N GLU A 366 9.46 -1.36 12.42
CA GLU A 366 8.11 -1.86 12.73
C GLU A 366 7.33 -0.93 13.66
N LEU A 367 8.01 -0.32 14.63
CA LEU A 367 7.42 0.72 15.46
C LEU A 367 6.88 1.89 14.62
N CYS A 368 7.55 2.31 13.55
CA CYS A 368 7.04 3.36 12.67
C CYS A 368 5.73 2.95 11.99
N HIS A 369 5.64 1.71 11.52
CA HIS A 369 4.43 1.19 10.88
C HIS A 369 3.26 1.15 11.86
N LEU A 370 3.50 0.61 13.05
CA LEU A 370 2.50 0.63 14.12
C LEU A 370 2.10 2.05 14.53
N LEU A 371 3.00 3.03 14.47
CA LEU A 371 2.64 4.41 14.80
C LEU A 371 1.77 5.08 13.74
N VAL A 372 2.07 4.92 12.45
CA VAL A 372 1.47 5.77 11.40
C VAL A 372 0.47 5.03 10.52
N ASP A 373 0.73 3.76 10.23
CA ASP A 373 0.03 3.05 9.16
C ASP A 373 -1.28 2.40 9.64
N ARG A 374 -1.53 2.34 10.96
CA ARG A 374 -2.66 1.62 11.55
C ARG A 374 -4.06 2.05 11.10
N ALA A 375 -4.24 3.34 10.83
CA ALA A 375 -5.57 3.89 10.52
C ALA A 375 -5.93 3.84 9.02
N HIS A 376 -4.94 3.73 8.13
CA HIS A 376 -5.16 3.89 6.68
C HIS A 376 -4.56 2.77 5.82
N SER A 377 -3.62 1.99 6.37
CA SER A 377 -2.97 0.88 5.68
C SER A 377 -3.54 -0.46 6.13
N LEU A 378 -3.04 -1.52 5.52
CA LEU A 378 -3.46 -2.89 5.81
C LEU A 378 -3.04 -3.33 7.21
N PRO A 379 -3.78 -4.23 7.85
CA PRO A 379 -3.52 -4.74 9.20
C PRO A 379 -2.20 -5.53 9.41
N VAL A 380 -1.29 -5.54 8.43
CA VAL A 380 0.00 -6.21 8.48
C VAL A 380 1.04 -5.33 7.76
N ALA A 381 2.21 -5.12 8.37
CA ALA A 381 3.40 -4.52 7.75
C ALA A 381 4.59 -5.48 7.74
N GLU A 382 5.42 -5.25 6.73
CA GLU A 382 6.48 -6.06 6.15
C GLU A 382 6.08 -7.51 5.82
N VAL A 383 6.53 -8.00 4.66
CA VAL A 383 7.30 -9.25 4.52
C VAL A 383 7.40 -9.68 3.05
N LEU A 384 8.61 -9.45 2.52
CA LEU A 384 9.20 -9.87 1.24
C LEU A 384 9.21 -8.85 0.09
N GLY A 385 10.43 -8.43 -0.26
CA GLY A 385 10.82 -8.19 -1.65
C GLY A 385 10.40 -6.86 -2.29
N GLY A 386 10.01 -5.86 -1.49
CA GLY A 386 9.63 -4.54 -2.04
C GLY A 386 8.19 -4.45 -2.55
N ARG A 387 7.30 -5.36 -2.11
CA ARG A 387 5.87 -5.34 -2.45
C ARG A 387 5.03 -4.45 -1.50
N ALA A 388 5.64 -3.89 -0.46
CA ALA A 388 5.06 -2.81 0.34
C ALA A 388 5.20 -1.47 -0.42
N PRO A 389 4.27 -0.51 -0.28
CA PRO A 389 4.38 0.77 -0.98
C PRO A 389 5.69 1.49 -0.59
N GLU A 390 6.46 1.93 -1.58
CA GLU A 390 7.82 2.50 -1.37
C GLU A 390 7.82 3.70 -0.39
N GLY A 391 6.77 4.52 -0.41
CA GLY A 391 6.67 5.70 0.44
C GLY A 391 6.67 5.41 1.96
N PRO A 392 5.74 4.58 2.47
CA PRO A 392 5.77 4.05 3.82
C PRO A 392 7.13 3.45 4.25
N GLU A 393 7.75 2.63 3.40
CA GLU A 393 9.05 2.01 3.67
C GLU A 393 10.18 3.05 3.83
N GLN A 394 10.24 4.04 2.93
CA GLN A 394 11.21 5.12 3.03
C GLN A 394 11.04 5.93 4.32
N ARG A 395 9.78 6.17 4.73
CA ARG A 395 9.47 6.86 5.98
C ARG A 395 9.88 6.03 7.20
N ALA A 396 9.56 4.74 7.23
CA ALA A 396 9.92 3.84 8.33
C ALA A 396 11.44 3.68 8.48
N ASN A 397 12.17 3.58 7.37
CA ASN A 397 13.63 3.57 7.37
C ASN A 397 14.24 4.86 7.93
N ALA A 398 13.72 6.03 7.51
CA ALA A 398 14.18 7.31 8.02
C ALA A 398 13.84 7.51 9.51
N PHE A 399 12.65 7.07 9.93
CA PHE A 399 12.24 7.06 11.33
C PHE A 399 13.17 6.18 12.18
N ALA A 400 13.42 4.94 11.75
CA ALA A 400 14.26 4.00 12.48
C ALA A 400 15.68 4.53 12.67
N ALA A 401 16.27 5.10 11.61
CA ALA A 401 17.60 5.69 11.66
C ALA A 401 17.65 6.87 12.65
N GLU A 402 16.68 7.78 12.61
CA GLU A 402 16.66 8.99 13.46
C GLU A 402 16.26 8.69 14.90
N LEU A 403 15.40 7.68 15.12
CA LEU A 403 15.04 7.22 16.46
C LEU A 403 16.25 6.59 17.15
N LEU A 404 17.01 5.75 16.45
CA LEU A 404 18.18 5.09 17.03
C LEU A 404 19.32 6.05 17.26
N ILE A 405 19.73 6.80 16.25
CA ILE A 405 20.84 7.75 16.31
C ILE A 405 20.45 9.07 15.64
N PRO A 406 20.12 10.10 16.45
CA PRO A 406 19.83 11.44 15.93
C PRO A 406 20.99 12.01 15.11
N GLN A 407 20.68 12.62 13.96
CA GLN A 407 21.70 13.21 13.09
C GLN A 407 22.58 14.25 13.79
N ASP A 408 22.01 15.02 14.71
CA ASP A 408 22.74 16.05 15.46
C ASP A 408 23.77 15.43 16.41
N ALA A 409 23.41 14.33 17.09
CA ALA A 409 24.32 13.58 17.93
C ALA A 409 25.48 12.97 17.13
N ALA A 410 25.16 12.31 16.01
CA ALA A 410 26.16 11.74 15.11
C ALA A 410 27.12 12.81 14.56
N ALA A 411 26.58 13.94 14.11
CA ALA A 411 27.35 15.06 13.58
C ALA A 411 28.26 15.69 14.65
N ARG A 412 27.74 15.94 15.86
CA ARG A 412 28.53 16.50 16.96
C ARG A 412 29.71 15.60 17.29
N GLU A 413 29.47 14.30 17.46
CA GLU A 413 30.51 13.37 17.88
C GLU A 413 31.67 13.32 16.88
N LEU A 414 31.39 13.21 15.58
CA LEU A 414 32.44 13.23 14.57
C LEU A 414 33.14 14.59 14.42
N THR A 415 32.42 15.69 14.64
CA THR A 415 32.99 17.04 14.50
C THR A 415 34.09 17.29 15.53
N TYR A 416 33.91 16.80 16.76
CA TYR A 416 34.84 17.02 17.87
C TYR A 416 35.82 15.86 18.10
N ALA A 417 35.67 14.74 17.40
CA ALA A 417 36.52 13.57 17.57
C ALA A 417 37.94 13.79 17.03
N GLN A 418 38.94 13.50 17.86
CA GLN A 418 40.35 13.41 17.45
C GLN A 418 40.60 12.17 16.58
N ASP A 419 40.00 11.04 16.96
CA ASP A 419 39.97 9.82 16.14
C ASP A 419 38.54 9.56 15.66
N ARG A 420 38.29 9.91 14.41
CA ARG A 420 36.96 9.77 13.79
C ARG A 420 36.56 8.31 13.56
N LYS A 421 37.53 7.40 13.43
CA LYS A 421 37.22 5.97 13.32
C LYS A 421 36.76 5.45 14.66
N ALA A 422 37.47 5.76 15.74
CA ALA A 422 37.04 5.42 17.09
C ALA A 422 35.65 6.02 17.40
N ALA A 423 35.39 7.27 17.02
CA ALA A 423 34.08 7.91 17.20
C ALA A 423 32.94 7.18 16.46
N LEU A 424 33.15 6.74 15.21
CA LEU A 424 32.14 5.95 14.50
C LEU A 424 31.83 4.61 15.21
N TYR A 425 32.82 3.95 15.79
CA TYR A 425 32.59 2.73 16.59
C TYR A 425 31.89 3.04 17.91
N HIS A 426 32.26 4.15 18.56
CA HIS A 426 31.60 4.61 19.78
C HIS A 426 30.12 4.93 19.54
N LEU A 427 29.75 5.53 18.40
CA LEU A 427 28.35 5.72 18.00
C LEU A 427 27.60 4.40 17.83
N VAL A 428 28.21 3.39 17.20
CA VAL A 428 27.61 2.06 17.03
C VAL A 428 27.33 1.41 18.39
N GLU A 429 28.29 1.46 19.31
CA GLU A 429 28.17 0.87 20.65
C GLU A 429 27.17 1.63 21.52
N THR A 430 27.24 2.96 21.54
CA THR A 430 26.40 3.82 22.39
C THR A 430 24.93 3.75 22.00
N TYR A 431 24.63 3.83 20.70
CA TYR A 431 23.24 3.85 20.22
C TYR A 431 22.71 2.46 19.86
N GLY A 432 23.55 1.41 19.96
CA GLY A 432 23.16 0.06 19.59
C GLY A 432 22.63 -0.02 18.15
N ALA A 433 23.24 0.73 17.23
CA ALA A 433 22.82 0.85 15.83
C ALA A 433 23.79 0.09 14.90
N SER A 434 23.36 -0.27 13.70
CA SER A 434 24.28 -0.87 12.71
C SER A 434 25.28 0.16 12.16
N ARG A 435 26.44 -0.31 11.68
CA ARG A 435 27.42 0.55 10.98
C ARG A 435 26.79 1.31 9.82
N GLN A 436 25.86 0.67 9.10
CA GLN A 436 25.20 1.27 7.96
C GLN A 436 24.26 2.41 8.38
N VAL A 437 23.49 2.22 9.45
CA VAL A 437 22.63 3.28 10.01
C VAL A 437 23.47 4.47 10.47
N VAL A 438 24.55 4.23 11.22
CA VAL A 438 25.47 5.30 11.67
C VAL A 438 26.08 6.04 10.47
N GLY A 439 26.58 5.29 9.47
CA GLY A 439 27.16 5.87 8.26
C GLY A 439 26.18 6.78 7.52
N TRP A 440 24.93 6.34 7.34
CA TRP A 440 23.90 7.14 6.66
C TRP A 440 23.51 8.39 7.46
N GLN A 441 23.45 8.31 8.79
CA GLN A 441 23.09 9.47 9.61
C GLN A 441 24.17 10.54 9.62
N VAL A 442 25.44 10.13 9.56
CA VAL A 442 26.55 11.07 9.38
C VAL A 442 26.56 11.65 7.97
N TYR A 443 26.33 10.83 6.95
CA TYR A 443 26.33 11.26 5.56
C TYR A 443 25.23 12.29 5.25
N ASN A 444 24.03 12.09 5.80
CA ASN A 444 22.88 12.98 5.59
C ASN A 444 22.81 14.13 6.61
N GLY A 445 23.65 14.11 7.66
CA GLY A 445 23.64 15.12 8.71
C GLY A 445 24.38 16.41 8.35
N ALA A 446 24.05 17.50 9.04
CA ALA A 446 24.64 18.83 8.83
C ALA A 446 26.18 18.87 8.99
N GLY A 447 26.76 17.89 9.71
CA GLY A 447 28.22 17.78 9.90
C GLY A 447 28.98 17.29 8.66
N TRP A 448 28.32 16.71 7.66
CA TRP A 448 28.98 16.12 6.48
C TRP A 448 29.87 17.12 5.72
N GLY A 449 29.39 18.36 5.58
CA GLY A 449 30.10 19.44 4.89
C GLY A 449 31.41 19.84 5.55
N VAL A 450 31.55 19.59 6.86
CA VAL A 450 32.71 20.00 7.67
C VAL A 450 33.76 18.89 7.76
N LEU A 451 33.40 17.64 7.42
CA LEU A 451 34.33 16.52 7.39
C LEU A 451 35.37 16.67 6.28
N ASP A 452 36.62 16.33 6.57
CA ASP A 452 37.66 16.22 5.54
C ASP A 452 37.49 14.95 4.69
N GLU A 453 38.24 14.86 3.60
CA GLU A 453 38.10 13.78 2.62
C GLU A 453 38.46 12.40 3.20
N SER A 454 39.34 12.33 4.20
CA SER A 454 39.66 11.09 4.91
C SER A 454 38.44 10.58 5.67
N ALA A 455 37.77 11.44 6.43
CA ALA A 455 36.55 11.12 7.16
C ALA A 455 35.40 10.76 6.23
N ARG A 456 35.22 11.52 5.14
CA ARG A 456 34.16 11.24 4.15
C ARG A 456 34.33 9.88 3.50
N ARG A 457 35.56 9.47 3.18
CA ARG A 457 35.83 8.11 2.68
C ARG A 457 35.43 7.03 3.68
N LEU A 458 35.82 7.21 4.95
CA LEU A 458 35.50 6.26 6.01
C LEU A 458 33.98 6.08 6.18
N VAL A 459 33.22 7.17 6.19
CA VAL A 459 31.75 7.14 6.29
C VAL A 459 31.13 6.51 5.03
N ARG A 460 31.63 6.83 3.83
CA ARG A 460 31.15 6.20 2.58
C ARG A 460 31.39 4.70 2.53
N ASP A 461 32.44 4.20 3.16
CA ASP A 461 32.65 2.76 3.27
C ASP A 461 31.61 2.09 4.17
N TRP A 462 31.00 2.82 5.10
CA TRP A 462 29.93 2.34 5.97
C TRP A 462 28.53 2.47 5.35
N THR A 463 28.33 3.37 4.38
CA THR A 463 27.06 3.48 3.64
C THR A 463 26.93 2.45 2.51
N ARG A 464 28.03 1.77 2.15
CA ARG A 464 28.01 0.69 1.18
C ARG A 464 27.38 -0.57 1.80
N PRO A 465 26.53 -1.30 1.05
CA PRO A 465 26.12 -2.64 1.47
C PRO A 465 27.37 -3.49 1.72
N LEU A 466 27.42 -4.19 2.85
CA LEU A 466 28.47 -5.19 3.08
C LEU A 466 28.44 -6.16 1.90
N ARG A 467 29.49 -6.18 1.08
CA ARG A 467 29.67 -7.24 0.08
C ARG A 467 29.83 -8.54 0.87
N ASN A 468 28.83 -9.40 0.84
CA ASN A 468 28.94 -10.72 1.43
C ASN A 468 30.15 -11.42 0.80
N ALA A 469 31.12 -11.76 1.64
CA ALA A 469 32.22 -12.66 1.31
C ALA A 469 31.68 -14.09 1.18
N GLN A 470 30.90 -14.37 0.13
CA GLN A 470 30.54 -15.72 -0.32
C GLN A 470 30.38 -15.74 -1.84
N THR A 471 31.47 -15.41 -2.54
CA THR A 471 31.77 -15.96 -3.87
C THR A 471 33.08 -16.74 -3.78
N THR A 472 33.10 -17.75 -2.90
CA THR A 472 34.12 -18.79 -2.93
C THR A 472 33.48 -20.06 -3.47
N ARG A 473 33.66 -20.23 -4.78
CA ARG A 473 33.90 -21.49 -5.51
C ARG A 473 33.07 -22.71 -5.07
N HIS A 474 32.08 -23.06 -5.88
CA HIS A 474 31.99 -24.44 -6.34
C HIS A 474 32.07 -24.45 -7.87
N ARG A 475 33.16 -25.05 -8.35
CA ARG A 475 33.25 -25.66 -9.67
C ARG A 475 32.41 -26.92 -9.68
#